data_AF-A0A961RKM6-F1
#
_entry.id   AF-A0A961RKM6-F1
#
_cell.length_a   1.000
_cell.length_b   1.000
_cell.length_c   1.000
_cell.angle_alpha   90.00
_cell.angle_beta   90.00
_cell.angle_gamma   90.00
#
_symmetry.space_group_name_H-M   'P 1'
#
loop_
_entity.id
_entity.type
_entity.pdbx_description
1 polymer ?
#
loop_
_entity_poly.entity_id
_entity_poly.type
_entity_poly.pdbx_seq_one_letter_code
_entity_poly.pdbx_strand_id
1 'polypeptide(L)'
;MNQTAIFWPMLTHVALVYVVYALISRRRIAAVKAGSAKSSQFRENQIEPPESLFVRNNLTNQFELPVLFYAACLSLFVTGGVSAITVALAWLFALSRIAHTYVHVTSNRIRYRRPIFTLGYFLLAGMWIALVVALIRSP
;
A
#
# COMPACT_ATOMS: atom_id res chain seq x y z
N MET A 1 -17.73 -19.25 -1.09
CA MET A 1 -16.44 -18.86 -1.72
C MET A 1 -15.30 -19.22 -0.78
N ASN A 2 -14.09 -19.48 -1.27
CA ASN A 2 -12.97 -19.80 -0.38
C ASN A 2 -12.58 -18.56 0.46
N GLN A 3 -12.68 -18.68 1.79
CA GLN A 3 -12.38 -17.60 2.73
C GLN A 3 -10.91 -17.15 2.64
N THR A 4 -9.98 -18.08 2.39
CA THR A 4 -8.54 -17.75 2.32
C THR A 4 -8.18 -16.94 1.08
N ALA A 5 -9.08 -16.80 0.09
CA ALA A 5 -8.84 -16.04 -1.12
C ALA A 5 -8.52 -14.56 -0.86
N ILE A 6 -9.03 -13.99 0.25
CA ILE A 6 -8.80 -12.60 0.64
C ILE A 6 -7.34 -12.32 1.03
N PHE A 7 -6.56 -13.36 1.33
CA PHE A 7 -5.14 -13.23 1.66
C PHE A 7 -4.24 -12.99 0.45
N TRP A 8 -4.65 -13.37 -0.77
CA TRP A 8 -3.83 -13.12 -1.97
C TRP A 8 -3.64 -11.63 -2.28
N PRO A 9 -4.68 -10.78 -2.22
CA PRO A 9 -4.51 -9.33 -2.25
C PRO A 9 -3.61 -8.79 -1.13
N MET A 10 -3.71 -9.34 0.08
CA MET A 10 -2.84 -8.95 1.21
C MET A 10 -1.38 -9.26 0.92
N LEU A 11 -1.08 -10.48 0.48
CA LEU A 11 0.26 -10.91 0.12
C LEU A 11 0.83 -10.08 -1.04
N THR A 12 -0.03 -9.68 -2.00
CA THR A 12 0.35 -8.79 -3.09
C THR A 12 0.79 -7.41 -2.56
N HIS A 13 0.05 -6.84 -1.62
CA HIS A 13 0.45 -5.58 -0.98
C HIS A 13 1.71 -5.74 -0.11
N VAL A 14 1.85 -6.85 0.62
CA VAL A 14 3.08 -7.16 1.37
C VAL A 14 4.28 -7.21 0.42
N ALA A 15 4.17 -7.90 -0.71
CA ALA A 15 5.22 -7.96 -1.72
C ALA A 15 5.58 -6.56 -2.26
N LEU A 16 4.58 -5.69 -2.50
CA LEU A 16 4.81 -4.30 -2.89
C LEU A 16 5.63 -3.55 -1.82
N VAL A 17 5.32 -3.72 -0.53
CA VAL A 17 6.07 -3.09 0.57
C VAL A 17 7.54 -3.53 0.56
N TYR A 18 7.81 -4.84 0.40
CA TYR A 18 9.19 -5.34 0.27
C TYR A 18 9.92 -4.76 -0.94
N VAL A 19 9.24 -4.63 -2.08
CA VAL A 19 9.80 -3.99 -3.28
C VAL A 19 10.15 -2.51 -3.00
N VAL A 20 9.30 -1.77 -2.30
CA VAL A 20 9.57 -0.36 -1.96
C VAL A 20 10.73 -0.24 -0.97
N TYR A 21 10.85 -1.12 0.02
CA TYR A 21 12.03 -1.20 0.91
C TYR A 21 13.33 -1.49 0.14
N ALA A 22 13.30 -2.44 -0.78
CA ALA A 22 14.44 -2.73 -1.64
C ALA A 22 14.79 -1.52 -2.51
N LEU A 23 13.79 -0.83 -3.04
CA LEU A 23 13.97 0.36 -3.89
C LEU A 23 14.61 1.52 -3.12
N ILE A 24 14.13 1.86 -1.92
CA ILE A 24 14.72 2.95 -1.13
C ILE A 24 16.16 2.63 -0.74
N SER A 25 16.44 1.38 -0.35
CA SER A 25 17.80 0.92 -0.05
C SER A 25 18.73 1.11 -1.25
N ARG A 26 18.31 0.65 -2.45
CA ARG A 26 19.08 0.81 -3.68
C ARG A 26 19.35 2.28 -4.04
N ARG A 27 18.35 3.16 -3.92
CA ARG A 27 18.53 4.59 -4.23
C ARG A 27 19.44 5.29 -3.23
N ARG A 28 19.34 4.98 -1.94
CA ARG A 28 20.24 5.51 -0.91
C ARG A 28 21.69 5.07 -1.14
N ILE A 29 21.90 3.78 -1.42
CA ILE A 29 23.24 3.26 -1.74
C ILE A 29 23.81 3.93 -3.00
N ALA A 30 23.00 4.12 -4.04
CA ALA A 30 23.43 4.79 -5.26
C ALA A 30 23.82 6.25 -4.99
N ALA A 31 23.05 6.99 -4.19
CA ALA A 31 23.36 8.37 -3.82
C ALA A 31 24.68 8.47 -3.04
N VAL A 32 24.95 7.54 -2.12
CA VAL A 32 26.24 7.49 -1.40
C VAL A 32 27.39 7.19 -2.35
N LYS A 33 27.24 6.21 -3.23
CA LYS A 33 28.27 5.84 -4.22
C LYS A 33 28.55 6.98 -5.21
N ALA A 34 27.54 7.75 -5.57
CA ALA A 34 27.67 8.92 -6.44
C ALA A 34 28.25 10.15 -5.73
N GLY A 35 28.44 10.09 -4.40
CA GLY A 35 28.91 11.24 -3.61
C GLY A 35 27.86 12.32 -3.37
N SER A 36 26.60 12.12 -3.79
CA SER A 36 25.50 13.07 -3.56
C SER A 36 24.89 12.96 -2.16
N ALA A 37 25.27 11.94 -1.38
CA ALA A 37 24.88 11.77 0.02
C ALA A 37 25.97 11.09 0.86
N LYS A 38 25.96 11.32 2.17
CA LYS A 38 26.76 10.59 3.17
C LYS A 38 25.88 9.60 3.91
N SER A 39 26.44 8.45 4.27
CA SER A 39 25.73 7.43 5.06
C SER A 39 25.17 7.97 6.38
N SER A 40 25.87 8.91 7.02
CA SER A 40 25.44 9.58 8.25
C SER A 40 24.14 10.37 8.09
N GLN A 41 23.81 10.88 6.90
CA GLN A 41 22.58 11.64 6.66
C GLN A 41 21.33 10.78 6.83
N PHE A 42 21.43 9.47 6.60
CA PHE A 42 20.31 8.53 6.78
C PHE A 42 20.16 8.05 8.23
N ARG A 43 21.10 8.36 9.13
CA ARG A 43 21.05 7.91 10.53
C ARG A 43 19.89 8.54 11.29
N GLU A 44 19.73 9.85 11.12
CA GLU A 44 18.65 10.62 11.75
C GLU A 44 17.44 10.80 10.82
N ASN A 45 17.56 10.40 9.54
CA ASN A 45 16.54 10.56 8.49
C ASN A 45 15.99 12.00 8.34
N GLN A 46 16.73 13.02 8.80
CA GLN A 46 16.30 14.41 8.74
C GLN A 46 16.44 15.01 7.33
N ILE A 47 17.49 14.63 6.61
CA ILE A 47 17.78 15.13 5.26
C ILE A 47 17.89 13.94 4.31
N GLU A 48 16.92 13.83 3.40
CA GLU A 48 16.86 12.77 2.40
C GLU A 48 17.14 13.36 1.01
N PRO A 49 18.08 12.78 0.22
CA PRO A 49 18.32 13.20 -1.15
C PRO A 49 17.05 13.16 -2.00
N PRO A 50 16.90 14.04 -3.01
CA PRO A 50 15.72 14.06 -3.89
C PRO A 50 15.41 12.70 -4.52
N GLU A 51 16.45 11.90 -4.84
CA GLU A 51 16.30 10.61 -5.50
C GLU A 51 15.57 9.56 -4.63
N SER A 52 15.77 9.61 -3.30
CA SER A 52 15.17 8.67 -2.34
C SER A 52 13.99 9.24 -1.56
N LEU A 53 13.82 10.57 -1.54
CA LEU A 53 12.72 11.26 -0.85
C LEU A 53 11.33 10.76 -1.27
N PHE A 54 11.09 10.61 -2.58
CA PHE A 54 9.78 10.14 -3.07
C PHE A 54 9.51 8.68 -2.70
N VAL A 55 10.54 7.84 -2.65
CA VAL A 55 10.39 6.44 -2.23
C VAL A 55 10.12 6.35 -0.74
N ARG A 56 10.79 7.18 0.08
CA ARG A 56 10.52 7.30 1.52
C ARG A 56 9.09 7.70 1.80
N ASN A 57 8.63 8.78 1.16
CA ASN A 57 7.26 9.27 1.34
C ASN A 57 6.22 8.27 0.83
N ASN A 58 6.53 7.55 -0.26
CA ASN A 58 5.69 6.46 -0.72
C ASN A 58 5.62 5.32 0.30
N LEU A 59 6.74 4.94 0.89
CA LEU A 59 6.83 3.88 1.88
C LEU A 59 5.95 4.20 3.09
N THR A 60 6.06 5.41 3.64
CA THR A 60 5.17 5.88 4.72
C THR A 60 3.69 5.75 4.32
N ASN A 61 3.33 6.16 3.11
CA ASN A 61 1.95 6.06 2.62
C ASN A 61 1.45 4.60 2.45
N GLN A 62 2.34 3.61 2.27
CA GLN A 62 1.95 2.19 2.27
C GLN A 62 1.56 1.68 3.68
N PHE A 63 1.76 2.45 4.74
CA PHE A 63 1.40 2.09 6.11
C PHE A 63 0.30 2.99 6.71
N GLU A 64 -0.29 3.88 5.91
CA GLU A 64 -1.47 4.66 6.33
C GLU A 64 -2.75 3.84 6.07
N LEU A 65 -3.37 4.00 4.90
CA LEU A 65 -4.57 3.25 4.52
C LEU A 65 -4.39 1.73 4.50
N PRO A 66 -3.24 1.16 4.07
CA PRO A 66 -3.14 -0.29 3.98
C PRO A 66 -3.17 -1.03 5.32
N VAL A 67 -2.91 -0.36 6.45
CA VAL A 67 -3.11 -0.95 7.78
C VAL A 67 -4.60 -1.24 8.01
N LEU A 68 -5.48 -0.31 7.62
CA LEU A 68 -6.93 -0.51 7.68
C LEU A 68 -7.40 -1.58 6.69
N PHE A 69 -6.74 -1.71 5.53
CA PHE A 69 -7.01 -2.80 4.58
C PHE A 69 -6.68 -4.17 5.18
N TYR A 70 -5.52 -4.33 5.82
CA TYR A 70 -5.19 -5.58 6.49
C TYR A 70 -6.19 -5.92 7.59
N ALA A 71 -6.60 -4.92 8.40
CA ALA A 71 -7.62 -5.10 9.42
C ALA A 71 -8.96 -5.56 8.80
N ALA A 72 -9.44 -4.89 7.74
CA ALA A 72 -10.67 -5.27 7.06
C ALA A 72 -10.63 -6.70 6.50
N CYS A 73 -9.53 -7.10 5.86
CA CYS A 73 -9.36 -8.45 5.33
C CYS A 73 -9.38 -9.52 6.44
N LEU A 74 -8.66 -9.29 7.54
CA LEU A 74 -8.61 -10.22 8.68
C LEU A 74 -9.96 -10.31 9.37
N SER A 75 -10.65 -9.18 9.58
CA SER A 75 -11.99 -9.15 10.14
C SER A 75 -12.99 -9.90 9.25
N LEU A 76 -13.00 -9.64 7.94
CA LEU A 76 -13.85 -10.35 7.00
C LEU A 76 -13.59 -11.86 6.99
N PHE A 77 -12.33 -12.29 7.10
CA PHE A 77 -11.97 -13.70 7.21
C PHE A 77 -12.52 -14.34 8.49
N VAL A 78 -12.28 -13.71 9.65
CA VAL A 78 -12.68 -14.24 10.97
C VAL A 78 -14.20 -14.29 11.10
N THR A 79 -14.92 -13.30 10.56
CA THR A 79 -16.39 -13.25 10.63
C THR A 79 -17.07 -14.08 9.54
N GLY A 80 -16.31 -14.81 8.71
CA GLY A 80 -16.84 -15.57 7.57
C GLY A 80 -17.40 -14.70 6.43
N GLY A 81 -17.17 -13.39 6.46
CA GLY A 81 -17.73 -12.38 5.55
C GLY A 81 -17.10 -12.33 4.16
N VAL A 82 -16.16 -13.24 3.83
CA VAL A 82 -15.50 -13.24 2.51
C VAL A 82 -16.46 -13.69 1.41
N SER A 83 -16.71 -12.78 0.47
CA SER A 83 -17.57 -12.95 -0.70
C SER A 83 -16.88 -12.46 -1.97
N ALA A 84 -17.40 -12.82 -3.15
CA ALA A 84 -16.79 -12.45 -4.44
C ALA A 84 -16.56 -10.94 -4.54
N ILE A 85 -17.49 -10.16 -3.99
CA ILE A 85 -17.40 -8.70 -3.91
C ILE A 85 -16.23 -8.25 -3.03
N THR A 86 -16.07 -8.81 -1.82
CA THR A 86 -14.98 -8.40 -0.92
C THR A 86 -13.61 -8.76 -1.48
N VAL A 87 -13.48 -9.91 -2.15
CA VAL A 87 -12.23 -10.31 -2.82
C VAL A 87 -11.93 -9.41 -4.02
N ALA A 88 -12.94 -9.05 -4.82
CA ALA A 88 -12.77 -8.11 -5.93
C ALA A 88 -12.32 -6.72 -5.42
N LEU A 89 -12.98 -6.19 -4.38
CA LEU A 89 -12.58 -4.93 -3.75
C LEU A 89 -11.14 -4.98 -3.21
N ALA A 90 -10.76 -6.08 -2.55
CA ALA A 90 -9.42 -6.26 -2.02
C ALA A 90 -8.36 -6.28 -3.14
N TRP A 91 -8.62 -6.97 -4.25
CA TRP A 91 -7.73 -6.96 -5.41
C TRP A 91 -7.61 -5.59 -6.04
N LEU A 92 -8.73 -4.90 -6.28
CA LEU A 92 -8.73 -3.55 -6.82
C LEU A 92 -7.94 -2.59 -5.92
N PHE A 93 -8.09 -2.72 -4.60
CA PHE A 93 -7.30 -1.96 -3.64
C PHE A 93 -5.80 -2.24 -3.80
N ALA A 94 -5.38 -3.51 -3.77
CA ALA A 94 -3.97 -3.89 -3.94
C ALA A 94 -3.38 -3.39 -5.27
N LEU A 95 -4.10 -3.51 -6.38
CA LEU A 95 -3.68 -3.01 -7.69
C LEU A 95 -3.60 -1.47 -7.72
N SER A 96 -4.54 -0.76 -7.07
CA SER A 96 -4.48 0.69 -6.93
C SER A 96 -3.21 1.13 -6.19
N ARG A 97 -2.75 0.34 -5.21
CA ARG A 97 -1.50 0.60 -4.48
C ARG A 97 -0.28 0.44 -5.36
N ILE A 98 -0.23 -0.60 -6.19
CA ILE A 98 0.85 -0.80 -7.16
C ILE A 98 0.91 0.38 -8.13
N ALA A 99 -0.23 0.78 -8.71
CA ALA A 99 -0.31 1.90 -9.64
C ALA A 99 0.11 3.24 -8.97
N HIS A 100 -0.38 3.49 -7.76
CA HIS A 100 -0.01 4.68 -6.99
C HIS A 100 1.48 4.71 -6.68
N THR A 101 2.05 3.59 -6.24
CA THR A 101 3.50 3.46 -6.01
C THR A 101 4.28 3.76 -7.27
N TYR A 102 3.94 3.13 -8.39
CA TYR A 102 4.61 3.33 -9.66
C TYR A 102 4.65 4.82 -10.03
N VAL A 103 3.51 5.51 -10.01
CA VAL A 103 3.44 6.95 -10.32
C VAL A 103 4.25 7.78 -9.32
N HIS A 104 4.14 7.49 -8.02
CA HIS A 104 4.77 8.27 -6.97
C HIS A 104 6.31 8.17 -7.04
N VAL A 105 6.86 6.97 -7.22
CA VAL A 105 8.32 6.75 -7.19
C VAL A 105 9.01 7.05 -8.53
N THR A 106 8.26 7.22 -9.62
CA THR A 106 8.79 7.55 -10.96
C THR A 106 8.57 9.03 -11.32
N SER A 107 7.39 9.37 -11.84
CA SER A 107 7.08 10.71 -12.36
C SER A 107 6.63 11.70 -11.29
N ASN A 108 6.12 11.21 -10.17
CA ASN A 108 5.56 11.97 -9.06
C ASN A 108 4.54 13.05 -9.47
N ARG A 109 3.84 12.86 -10.61
CA ARG A 109 2.88 13.84 -11.13
C ARG A 109 1.58 13.79 -10.32
N ILE A 110 1.28 14.88 -9.62
CA ILE A 110 0.10 15.01 -8.74
C ILE A 110 -1.21 14.72 -9.49
N ARG A 111 -1.31 15.15 -10.76
CA ARG A 111 -2.48 14.93 -11.63
C ARG A 111 -2.90 13.46 -11.73
N TYR A 112 -1.95 12.54 -11.73
CA TYR A 112 -2.23 11.09 -11.79
C TYR A 112 -2.27 10.45 -10.41
N ARG A 113 -1.40 10.88 -9.50
CA ARG A 113 -1.29 10.28 -8.17
C ARG A 113 -2.55 10.46 -7.33
N ARG A 114 -3.15 11.66 -7.33
CA ARG A 114 -4.34 11.96 -6.52
C ARG A 114 -5.54 11.09 -6.87
N PRO A 115 -5.99 11.00 -8.14
CA PRO A 115 -7.12 10.13 -8.50
C PRO A 115 -6.92 8.66 -8.14
N ILE A 116 -5.71 8.12 -8.33
CA ILE A 116 -5.41 6.72 -7.98
C ILE A 116 -5.51 6.51 -6.47
N PHE A 117 -4.98 7.44 -5.67
CA PHE A 117 -5.11 7.39 -4.21
C PHE A 117 -6.58 7.47 -3.78
N THR A 118 -7.36 8.38 -4.37
CA THR A 118 -8.79 8.55 -4.09
C THR A 118 -9.59 7.29 -4.44
N LEU A 119 -9.28 6.63 -5.56
CA LEU A 119 -9.89 5.34 -5.89
C LEU A 119 -9.59 4.29 -4.82
N GLY A 120 -8.33 4.15 -4.40
CA GLY A 120 -7.95 3.23 -3.32
C GLY A 120 -8.66 3.53 -2.00
N TYR A 121 -8.83 4.81 -1.66
CA TYR A 121 -9.59 5.25 -0.48
C TYR A 121 -11.05 4.75 -0.51
N PHE A 122 -11.76 4.93 -1.62
CA PHE A 122 -13.15 4.48 -1.74
C PHE A 122 -13.28 2.96 -1.83
N LEU A 123 -12.33 2.26 -2.45
CA LEU A 123 -12.31 0.80 -2.45
C LEU A 123 -12.20 0.23 -1.04
N LEU A 124 -11.32 0.82 -0.21
CA LEU A 124 -11.19 0.45 1.19
C LEU A 124 -12.45 0.77 1.99
N ALA A 125 -13.06 1.94 1.79
CA ALA A 125 -14.34 2.27 2.42
C ALA A 125 -15.43 1.23 2.06
N GLY A 126 -15.48 0.80 0.79
CA GLY A 126 -16.37 -0.27 0.34
C GLY A 126 -16.13 -1.61 1.06
N MET A 127 -14.88 -1.96 1.36
CA MET A 127 -14.57 -3.17 2.14
C MET A 127 -15.10 -3.09 3.57
N TRP A 128 -14.97 -1.93 4.23
CA TRP A 128 -15.51 -1.72 5.57
C TRP A 128 -17.04 -1.76 5.57
N ILE A 129 -17.70 -1.18 4.57
CA ILE A 129 -19.16 -1.31 4.41
C ILE A 129 -19.55 -2.77 4.21
N ALA A 130 -18.81 -3.52 3.39
CA ALA A 130 -19.07 -4.94 3.18
C ALA A 130 -18.90 -5.76 4.48
N LEU A 131 -17.94 -5.41 5.34
CA LEU A 131 -17.80 -6.00 6.67
C LEU A 131 -19.01 -5.70 7.56
N VAL A 132 -19.48 -4.45 7.61
CA VAL A 132 -20.70 -4.07 8.36
C VAL A 132 -21.89 -4.90 7.89
N VAL A 133 -22.07 -5.02 6.57
CA VAL A 133 -23.15 -5.84 6.00
C VAL A 133 -23.00 -7.31 6.37
N ALA A 134 -21.77 -7.86 6.36
CA ALA A 134 -21.52 -9.23 6.76
C ALA A 134 -21.89 -9.46 8.24
N LEU A 135 -21.49 -8.55 9.13
CA LEU A 135 -21.80 -8.62 10.56
C LEU A 135 -23.31 -8.56 10.84
N ILE A 136 -24.06 -7.73 10.12
CA ILE A 136 -25.52 -7.64 10.28
C ILE A 136 -26.22 -8.93 9.82
N ARG A 137 -25.65 -9.64 8.84
CA ARG A 137 -26.22 -10.87 8.27
C ARG A 137 -25.81 -12.13 9.02
N SER A 138 -24.77 -12.07 9.84
CA SER A 138 -24.33 -13.18 10.68
C SER A 138 -25.17 -13.18 11.97
N PRO A 139 -26.09 -14.14 12.18
CA PRO A 139 -26.87 -14.24 13.42
C PRO A 139 -26.02 -14.62 14.63
#